data_AF-A0A7J5GCA9-F1
#
_entry.id   AF-A0A7J5GCA9-F1
#
_cell.length_a   1.000
_cell.length_b   1.000
_cell.length_c   1.000
_cell.angle_alpha   90.00
_cell.angle_beta   90.00
_cell.angle_gamma   90.00
#
_symmetry.space_group_name_H-M   'P 1'
#
loop_
_entity.id
_entity.type
_entity.pdbx_description
1 polymer ?
#
loop_
_entity_poly.entity_id
_entity_poly.type
_entity_poly.pdbx_seq_one_letter_code
_entity_poly.pdbx_strand_id
1 'polypeptide(L)'
;MNMDEHKLTYEQFKADILQWKNTHREEYCRFARLMTNGDERQYLAICRSIFKQLPKIKTEWELCWNDDSKDDFNDIDLLFKEESVPKQIVETFQKQRENNNSNDSVLVSLWGRVKSFFSGKYRHITLSAPLVLSWLYYGKSFEAMVSMIDKQMKHPKVDNADRQSCSFVAKQIIDVSIKNGFRTKADWDRYFSMNDAIRKGNIGEWALQSVTDEMKAGNDNNACTTNLEETNIDTTTAQRTAGKKKIQERPLAEYLDCENKEAVIQCIRNFVTVNTNAVHQALPFYVLKELRLVAGMHTAKEYSTGLALQFPDLLTLKSESAIRQAVGSLKTTRHVIKDGKDQSALLIESDENRELFQTLVGSIRNIIGTDKETDMVE
;
A
#
# COMPACT_ATOMS: atom_id res chain seq x y z
N MET A 1 -4.64 -34.13 16.32
CA MET A 1 -4.64 -33.13 15.23
C MET A 1 -3.33 -32.39 15.28
N ASN A 2 -2.62 -32.35 14.15
CA ASN A 2 -1.22 -31.94 14.10
C ASN A 2 -1.11 -30.40 14.14
N MET A 3 -0.16 -29.85 14.90
CA MET A 3 0.03 -28.39 15.05
C MET A 3 0.28 -27.72 13.68
N ASP A 4 0.89 -28.45 12.75
CA ASP A 4 1.16 -28.00 11.38
C ASP A 4 -0.10 -27.94 10.51
N GLU A 5 -1.08 -28.85 10.69
CA GLU A 5 -2.36 -28.79 9.96
C GLU A 5 -3.19 -27.57 10.37
N HIS A 6 -3.23 -27.24 11.67
CA HIS A 6 -3.91 -26.05 12.17
C HIS A 6 -3.29 -24.75 11.65
N LYS A 7 -1.96 -24.69 11.59
CA LYS A 7 -1.23 -23.53 11.03
C LYS A 7 -1.48 -23.37 9.53
N LEU A 8 -1.47 -24.48 8.77
CA LEU A 8 -1.77 -24.48 7.34
C LEU A 8 -3.21 -23.99 7.07
N THR A 9 -4.17 -24.45 7.87
CA THR A 9 -5.59 -24.07 7.78
C THR A 9 -5.81 -22.59 8.09
N TYR A 10 -5.05 -22.04 9.05
CA TYR A 10 -5.14 -20.63 9.44
C TYR A 10 -4.55 -19.68 8.38
N GLU A 11 -3.41 -20.01 7.80
CA GLU A 11 -2.84 -19.20 6.71
C GLU A 11 -3.69 -19.26 5.45
N GLN A 12 -4.26 -20.43 5.12
CA GLN A 12 -5.23 -20.55 4.03
C GLN A 12 -6.47 -19.69 4.28
N PHE A 13 -7.00 -19.69 5.51
CA PHE A 13 -8.11 -18.81 5.88
C PHE A 13 -7.76 -17.34 5.70
N LYS A 14 -6.56 -16.91 6.13
CA LYS A 14 -6.10 -15.52 5.92
C LYS A 14 -6.02 -15.18 4.43
N ALA A 15 -5.56 -16.11 3.59
CA ALA A 15 -5.52 -15.94 2.14
C ALA A 15 -6.94 -15.81 1.54
N ASP A 16 -7.88 -16.64 1.97
CA ASP A 16 -9.30 -16.58 1.54
C ASP A 16 -9.92 -15.21 1.88
N ILE A 17 -9.68 -14.69 3.10
CA ILE A 17 -10.15 -13.37 3.52
C ILE A 17 -9.50 -12.26 2.69
N LEU A 18 -8.20 -12.39 2.36
CA LEU A 18 -7.51 -11.42 1.51
C LEU A 18 -8.07 -11.42 0.08
N GLN A 19 -8.37 -12.60 -0.47
CA GLN A 19 -9.00 -12.75 -1.76
C GLN A 19 -10.40 -12.12 -1.77
N TRP A 20 -11.21 -12.38 -0.72
CA TRP A 20 -12.53 -11.77 -0.57
C TRP A 20 -12.43 -10.24 -0.55
N LYS A 21 -11.50 -9.67 0.24
CA LYS A 21 -11.24 -8.22 0.31
C LYS A 21 -10.90 -7.62 -1.05
N ASN A 22 -10.09 -8.32 -1.84
CA ASN A 22 -9.66 -7.85 -3.16
C ASN A 22 -10.80 -7.89 -4.18
N THR A 23 -11.64 -8.93 -4.15
CA THR A 23 -12.81 -9.05 -5.04
C THR A 23 -13.95 -8.10 -4.65
N HIS A 24 -14.08 -7.77 -3.35
CA HIS A 24 -15.12 -6.87 -2.82
C HIS A 24 -14.54 -5.48 -2.44
N ARG A 25 -13.58 -4.99 -3.22
CA ARG A 25 -12.78 -3.80 -2.89
C ARG A 25 -13.63 -2.56 -2.63
N GLU A 26 -14.66 -2.32 -3.43
CA GLU A 26 -15.54 -1.16 -3.24
C GLU A 26 -16.31 -1.21 -1.93
N GLU A 27 -16.88 -2.37 -1.60
CA GLU A 27 -17.62 -2.60 -0.35
C GLU A 27 -16.70 -2.41 0.85
N TYR A 28 -15.52 -3.04 0.80
CA TYR A 28 -14.50 -2.88 1.83
C TYR A 28 -14.05 -1.43 1.99
N CYS A 29 -13.78 -0.71 0.90
CA CYS A 29 -13.34 0.68 0.96
C CYS A 29 -14.42 1.61 1.55
N ARG A 30 -15.70 1.37 1.24
CA ARG A 30 -16.82 2.13 1.84
C ARG A 30 -16.90 1.86 3.34
N PHE A 31 -16.80 0.61 3.78
CA PHE A 31 -16.77 0.24 5.20
C PHE A 31 -15.56 0.83 5.94
N ALA A 32 -14.35 0.68 5.41
CA ALA A 32 -13.15 1.19 6.05
C ALA A 32 -13.17 2.72 6.20
N ARG A 33 -13.69 3.44 5.20
CA ARG A 33 -13.91 4.90 5.29
C ARG A 33 -14.94 5.25 6.36
N LEU A 34 -16.04 4.48 6.47
CA LEU A 34 -17.03 4.67 7.52
C LEU A 34 -16.42 4.46 8.91
N MET A 35 -15.60 3.41 9.10
CA MET A 35 -14.97 3.15 10.40
C MET A 35 -13.92 4.20 10.79
N THR A 36 -13.30 4.88 9.82
CA THR A 36 -12.24 5.89 10.07
C THR A 36 -12.82 7.31 10.20
N ASN A 37 -13.78 7.65 9.34
CA ASN A 37 -14.30 9.02 9.19
C ASN A 37 -15.76 9.18 9.65
N GLY A 38 -16.41 8.08 10.07
CA GLY A 38 -17.80 8.10 10.50
C GLY A 38 -18.03 8.89 11.79
N ASP A 39 -19.29 9.28 11.98
CA ASP A 39 -19.77 9.87 13.22
C ASP A 39 -19.60 8.87 14.38
N GLU A 40 -19.28 9.37 15.58
CA GLU A 40 -19.06 8.56 16.79
C GLU A 40 -20.25 7.64 17.06
N ARG A 41 -21.47 8.16 16.89
CA ARG A 41 -22.71 7.40 17.07
C ARG A 41 -22.82 6.24 16.08
N GLN A 42 -22.40 6.45 14.83
CA GLN A 42 -22.45 5.42 13.80
C GLN A 42 -21.40 4.33 14.07
N TYR A 43 -20.20 4.72 14.48
CA TYR A 43 -19.16 3.78 14.86
C TYR A 43 -19.59 2.91 16.04
N LEU A 44 -20.10 3.52 17.11
CA LEU A 44 -20.60 2.80 18.29
C LEU A 44 -21.77 1.87 17.94
N ALA A 45 -22.66 2.27 17.03
CA ALA A 45 -23.75 1.41 16.56
C ALA A 45 -23.21 0.17 15.82
N ILE A 46 -22.17 0.33 15.00
CA ILE A 46 -21.50 -0.79 14.30
C ILE A 46 -20.81 -1.71 15.31
N CYS A 47 -20.01 -1.15 16.22
CA CYS A 47 -19.35 -1.93 17.27
C CYS A 47 -20.36 -2.72 18.11
N ARG A 48 -21.45 -2.09 18.58
CA ARG A 48 -22.53 -2.79 19.28
C ARG A 48 -23.16 -3.90 18.45
N SER A 49 -23.27 -3.71 17.14
CA SER A 49 -23.83 -4.73 16.23
C SER A 49 -22.87 -5.92 16.04
N ILE A 50 -21.57 -5.67 16.04
CA ILE A 50 -20.53 -6.70 16.01
C ILE A 50 -20.50 -7.45 17.35
N PHE A 51 -20.49 -6.73 18.48
CA PHE A 51 -20.48 -7.34 19.82
C PHE A 51 -21.74 -8.18 20.10
N LYS A 52 -22.91 -7.79 19.57
CA LYS A 52 -24.12 -8.63 19.64
C LYS A 52 -23.96 -10.00 18.96
N GLN A 53 -23.08 -10.10 17.97
CA GLN A 53 -22.77 -11.36 17.29
C GLN A 53 -21.64 -12.13 17.99
N LEU A 54 -21.02 -11.52 19.00
CA LEU A 54 -19.93 -12.07 19.80
C LEU A 54 -20.33 -12.05 21.30
N PRO A 55 -21.34 -12.84 21.69
CA PRO A 55 -21.96 -12.75 23.02
C PRO A 55 -20.98 -13.01 24.16
N LYS A 56 -19.97 -13.88 23.98
CA LYS A 56 -18.90 -14.09 24.97
C LYS A 56 -18.11 -12.80 25.25
N ILE A 57 -17.73 -12.09 24.18
CA ILE A 57 -16.99 -10.84 24.26
C ILE A 57 -17.87 -9.72 24.84
N LYS A 58 -19.16 -9.70 24.50
CA LYS A 58 -20.14 -8.74 25.03
C LYS A 58 -20.29 -8.82 26.55
N THR A 59 -20.45 -10.03 27.10
CA THR A 59 -20.65 -10.25 28.54
C THR A 59 -19.46 -9.76 29.34
N GLU A 60 -18.24 -10.10 28.92
CA GLU A 60 -17.01 -9.70 29.60
C GLU A 60 -16.73 -8.18 29.47
N TRP A 61 -17.09 -7.57 28.35
CA TRP A 61 -17.04 -6.10 28.19
C TRP A 61 -18.06 -5.37 29.07
N GLU A 62 -19.28 -5.91 29.21
CA GLU A 62 -20.32 -5.35 30.07
C GLU A 62 -19.99 -5.49 31.56
N LEU A 63 -19.24 -6.53 31.94
CA LEU A 63 -18.75 -6.75 33.30
C LEU A 63 -17.57 -5.82 33.65
N CYS A 64 -16.62 -5.63 32.72
CA CYS A 64 -15.49 -4.70 32.93
C CYS A 64 -15.89 -3.21 33.01
N TRP A 65 -17.09 -2.83 32.55
CA TRP A 65 -17.54 -1.44 32.52
C TRP A 65 -18.40 -1.04 33.73
N ASN A 66 -18.92 -2.00 34.50
CA ASN A 66 -19.88 -1.75 35.59
C ASN A 66 -19.31 -2.02 37.00
N ASP A 67 -18.02 -2.34 37.15
CA ASP A 67 -17.40 -2.66 38.44
C ASP A 67 -16.33 -1.61 38.81
N ASP A 68 -16.76 -0.57 39.55
CA ASP A 68 -15.91 0.50 40.10
C ASP A 68 -14.91 0.01 41.19
N SER A 69 -14.89 -1.28 41.52
CA SER A 69 -14.11 -1.84 42.64
C SER A 69 -12.90 -2.68 42.24
N LYS A 70 -12.67 -2.90 40.94
CA LYS A 70 -11.53 -3.68 40.45
C LYS A 70 -10.49 -2.80 39.77
N ASP A 71 -9.35 -2.62 40.44
CA ASP A 71 -8.14 -1.98 39.90
C ASP A 71 -7.48 -2.72 38.72
N ASP A 72 -8.06 -3.82 38.26
CA ASP A 72 -7.44 -4.68 37.27
C ASP A 72 -8.47 -5.11 36.22
N PHE A 73 -8.47 -4.41 35.11
CA PHE A 73 -8.92 -4.94 33.81
C PHE A 73 -8.02 -6.11 33.31
N ASN A 74 -7.36 -6.84 34.21
CA ASN A 74 -6.70 -8.11 33.92
C ASN A 74 -7.70 -9.11 33.30
N ASP A 75 -8.99 -8.95 33.56
CA ASP A 75 -10.07 -9.73 32.95
C ASP A 75 -10.22 -9.41 31.43
N ILE A 76 -9.90 -8.20 30.96
CA ILE A 76 -9.79 -7.88 29.51
C ILE A 76 -8.52 -8.48 28.91
N ASP A 77 -7.41 -8.50 29.67
CA ASP A 77 -6.18 -9.17 29.23
C ASP A 77 -6.43 -10.68 29.06
N LEU A 78 -7.30 -11.29 29.87
CA LEU A 78 -7.71 -12.70 29.75
C LEU A 78 -8.49 -12.99 28.44
N LEU A 79 -9.43 -12.11 28.05
CA LEU A 79 -10.19 -12.18 26.79
C LEU A 79 -9.32 -12.24 25.53
N PHE A 80 -8.16 -11.56 25.55
CA PHE A 80 -7.25 -11.50 24.41
C PHE A 80 -6.02 -12.39 24.55
N LYS A 81 -5.71 -12.88 25.75
CA LYS A 81 -4.66 -13.88 26.02
C LYS A 81 -5.10 -15.30 25.67
N GLU A 82 -6.33 -15.71 25.97
CA GLU A 82 -6.73 -17.12 25.80
C GLU A 82 -7.29 -17.43 24.40
N GLU A 83 -8.07 -16.55 23.78
CA GLU A 83 -8.53 -16.73 22.39
C GLU A 83 -8.74 -15.36 21.72
N SER A 84 -7.75 -14.86 20.96
CA SER A 84 -7.87 -13.55 20.29
C SER A 84 -9.21 -13.39 19.57
N VAL A 85 -9.88 -12.23 19.68
CA VAL A 85 -11.17 -11.96 19.00
C VAL A 85 -11.19 -12.41 17.53
N PRO A 86 -10.12 -12.21 16.74
CA PRO A 86 -10.04 -12.75 15.38
C PRO A 86 -10.08 -14.27 15.32
N LYS A 87 -9.42 -15.00 16.24
CA LYS A 87 -9.51 -16.47 16.37
C LYS A 87 -10.92 -16.92 16.77
N GLN A 88 -11.59 -16.26 17.71
CA GLN A 88 -12.98 -16.60 18.05
C GLN A 88 -13.93 -16.39 16.87
N ILE A 89 -13.73 -15.33 16.08
CA ILE A 89 -14.48 -15.13 14.84
C ILE A 89 -14.14 -16.23 13.82
N VAL A 90 -12.86 -16.60 13.66
CA VAL A 90 -12.43 -17.70 12.78
C VAL A 90 -13.05 -19.03 13.19
N GLU A 91 -13.01 -19.39 14.47
CA GLU A 91 -13.53 -20.66 14.98
C GLU A 91 -15.05 -20.72 14.90
N THR A 92 -15.74 -19.61 15.21
CA THR A 92 -17.18 -19.51 15.02
C THR A 92 -17.55 -19.67 13.55
N PHE A 93 -16.73 -19.11 12.65
CA PHE A 93 -16.91 -19.21 11.20
C PHE A 93 -16.59 -20.60 10.65
N GLN A 94 -15.52 -21.25 11.13
CA GLN A 94 -15.13 -22.62 10.74
C GLN A 94 -16.15 -23.64 11.21
N LYS A 95 -16.58 -23.59 12.48
CA LYS A 95 -17.67 -24.44 13.00
C LYS A 95 -18.97 -24.24 12.23
N GLN A 96 -19.25 -23.03 11.72
CA GLN A 96 -20.43 -22.76 10.89
C GLN A 96 -20.31 -23.27 9.45
N ARG A 97 -19.10 -23.30 8.89
CA ARG A 97 -18.78 -23.84 7.56
C ARG A 97 -18.84 -25.37 7.57
N GLU A 98 -18.33 -25.99 8.63
CA GLU A 98 -18.35 -27.45 8.83
C GLU A 98 -19.77 -27.97 9.12
N ASN A 99 -20.59 -27.21 9.85
CA ASN A 99 -21.98 -27.59 10.14
C ASN A 99 -22.95 -27.41 8.95
N ASN A 100 -22.57 -26.71 7.88
CA ASN A 100 -23.44 -26.44 6.72
C ASN A 100 -22.82 -26.97 5.42
N ASN A 101 -22.97 -28.27 5.16
CA ASN A 101 -22.63 -28.92 3.88
C ASN A 101 -23.60 -28.58 2.71
N SER A 102 -24.25 -27.42 2.72
CA SER A 102 -25.17 -27.04 1.64
C SER A 102 -25.46 -25.53 1.60
N ASN A 103 -24.99 -24.92 0.52
CA ASN A 103 -25.42 -23.67 -0.11
C ASN A 103 -25.33 -22.33 0.68
N ASP A 104 -24.78 -21.36 -0.05
CA ASP A 104 -24.52 -19.93 0.19
C ASP A 104 -25.62 -19.10 0.89
N SER A 105 -26.80 -19.65 1.19
CA SER A 105 -27.97 -18.87 1.63
C SER A 105 -28.04 -18.61 3.15
N VAL A 106 -27.37 -19.42 3.98
CA VAL A 106 -27.38 -19.25 5.45
C VAL A 106 -26.27 -18.31 5.93
N LEU A 107 -25.17 -18.18 5.18
CA LEU A 107 -24.06 -17.23 5.40
C LEU A 107 -24.53 -15.78 5.56
N VAL A 108 -25.63 -15.44 4.87
CA VAL A 108 -26.29 -14.13 4.90
C VAL A 108 -27.21 -13.97 6.11
N SER A 109 -27.60 -15.02 6.85
CA SER A 109 -28.71 -14.93 7.82
C SER A 109 -28.34 -14.31 9.18
N LEU A 110 -27.16 -14.62 9.73
CA LEU A 110 -26.70 -14.04 11.02
C LEU A 110 -26.17 -12.61 10.85
N TRP A 111 -25.44 -12.37 9.76
CA TRP A 111 -24.82 -11.09 9.43
C TRP A 111 -25.73 -10.15 8.62
N GLY A 112 -26.58 -10.70 7.75
CA GLY A 112 -27.53 -9.94 6.91
C GLY A 112 -28.79 -9.46 7.65
N ARG A 113 -28.95 -9.81 8.93
CA ARG A 113 -29.96 -9.19 9.82
C ARG A 113 -29.56 -7.79 10.29
N VAL A 114 -28.32 -7.33 10.09
CA VAL A 114 -27.93 -5.93 10.35
C VAL A 114 -28.15 -5.06 9.12
N LYS A 115 -29.35 -5.15 8.52
CA LYS A 115 -29.80 -4.16 7.53
C LYS A 115 -30.45 -2.99 8.26
N SER A 116 -30.02 -1.78 7.90
CA SER A 116 -30.66 -0.49 8.20
C SER A 116 -30.36 0.17 9.55
N PHE A 117 -29.13 0.66 9.75
CA PHE A 117 -28.87 1.75 10.72
C PHE A 117 -28.09 2.95 10.14
N PHE A 118 -27.74 2.93 8.85
CA PHE A 118 -26.92 3.98 8.24
C PHE A 118 -27.79 5.08 7.62
N SER A 119 -27.86 6.23 8.27
CA SER A 119 -28.47 7.44 7.70
C SER A 119 -27.53 8.11 6.67
N GLY A 120 -28.09 8.69 5.61
CA GLY A 120 -27.33 9.48 4.63
C GLY A 120 -26.52 8.67 3.59
N LYS A 121 -25.32 9.16 3.23
CA LYS A 121 -24.45 8.67 2.13
C LYS A 121 -24.01 7.19 2.22
N TYR A 122 -24.27 6.51 3.33
CA TYR A 122 -23.71 5.17 3.64
C TYR A 122 -24.76 4.05 3.72
N ARG A 123 -25.96 4.27 3.16
CA ARG A 123 -27.14 3.36 3.18
C ARG A 123 -26.95 1.94 2.62
N HIS A 124 -25.76 1.55 2.17
CA HIS A 124 -25.53 0.32 1.37
C HIS A 124 -24.42 -0.61 1.90
N ILE A 125 -23.98 -0.47 3.16
CA ILE A 125 -22.98 -1.40 3.72
C ILE A 125 -23.71 -2.53 4.45
N THR A 126 -23.48 -3.77 4.01
CA THR A 126 -23.96 -4.96 4.70
C THR A 126 -22.82 -5.49 5.56
N LEU A 127 -22.99 -5.55 6.88
CA LEU A 127 -21.99 -6.16 7.74
C LEU A 127 -21.91 -7.66 7.44
N SER A 128 -20.70 -8.18 7.28
CA SER A 128 -20.41 -9.60 7.08
C SER A 128 -19.13 -9.99 7.80
N ALA A 129 -18.98 -11.26 8.18
CA ALA A 129 -17.74 -11.73 8.82
C ALA A 129 -16.51 -11.47 7.95
N PRO A 130 -16.51 -11.77 6.63
CA PRO A 130 -15.38 -11.47 5.76
C PRO A 130 -15.02 -9.98 5.74
N LEU A 131 -16.02 -9.08 5.80
CA LEU A 131 -15.81 -7.64 5.83
C LEU A 131 -15.11 -7.19 7.12
N VAL A 132 -15.59 -7.64 8.28
CA VAL A 132 -15.00 -7.30 9.60
C VAL A 132 -13.61 -7.90 9.74
N LEU A 133 -13.41 -9.15 9.33
CA LEU A 133 -12.11 -9.82 9.35
C LEU A 133 -11.10 -9.16 8.41
N SER A 134 -11.54 -8.75 7.21
CA SER A 134 -10.71 -8.00 6.27
C SER A 134 -10.23 -6.67 6.87
N TRP A 135 -11.05 -6.05 7.72
CA TRP A 135 -10.69 -4.82 8.42
C TRP A 135 -9.73 -5.09 9.57
N LEU A 136 -9.98 -6.14 10.37
CA LEU A 136 -9.12 -6.55 11.50
C LEU A 136 -7.73 -6.98 11.05
N TYR A 137 -7.62 -7.87 10.05
CA TYR A 137 -6.35 -8.42 9.58
C TYR A 137 -5.58 -7.46 8.66
N TYR A 138 -6.27 -6.80 7.73
CA TYR A 138 -5.62 -6.10 6.61
C TYR A 138 -5.99 -4.61 6.52
N GLY A 139 -6.78 -4.09 7.45
CA GLY A 139 -7.17 -2.69 7.51
C GLY A 139 -6.46 -1.95 8.64
N LYS A 140 -6.85 -0.69 8.83
CA LYS A 140 -6.40 0.18 9.94
C LYS A 140 -7.38 0.11 11.13
N SER A 141 -7.78 -1.10 11.49
CA SER A 141 -8.82 -1.38 12.49
C SER A 141 -8.46 -0.89 13.88
N PHE A 142 -7.31 -1.34 14.40
CA PHE A 142 -6.82 -0.96 15.72
C PHE A 142 -6.57 0.54 15.82
N GLU A 143 -5.98 1.13 14.77
CA GLU A 143 -5.76 2.57 14.66
C GLU A 143 -7.07 3.35 14.69
N ALA A 144 -8.10 2.89 13.96
CA ALA A 144 -9.41 3.50 13.96
C ALA A 144 -10.13 3.36 15.32
N MET A 145 -9.99 2.22 16.01
CA MET A 145 -10.49 2.04 17.38
C MET A 145 -9.86 3.05 18.35
N VAL A 146 -8.53 3.18 18.34
CA VAL A 146 -7.81 4.15 19.18
C VAL A 146 -8.15 5.58 18.81
N SER A 147 -8.28 5.90 17.52
CA SER A 147 -8.71 7.23 17.05
C SER A 147 -10.10 7.59 17.57
N MET A 148 -11.02 6.63 17.62
CA MET A 148 -12.36 6.87 18.14
C MET A 148 -12.33 7.16 19.64
N ILE A 149 -11.58 6.38 20.42
CA ILE A 149 -11.40 6.64 21.87
C ILE A 149 -10.81 8.03 22.10
N ASP A 150 -9.81 8.42 21.31
CA ASP A 150 -9.23 9.77 21.37
C ASP A 150 -10.25 10.87 21.04
N LYS A 151 -11.17 10.64 20.09
CA LYS A 151 -12.29 11.56 19.82
C LYS A 151 -13.26 11.65 20.99
N GLN A 152 -13.58 10.52 21.65
CA GLN A 152 -14.45 10.47 22.82
C GLN A 152 -13.87 11.26 23.99
N MET A 153 -12.58 11.06 24.29
CA MET A 153 -11.89 11.78 25.36
C MET A 153 -11.86 13.30 25.17
N LYS A 154 -11.94 13.77 23.92
CA LYS A 154 -11.96 15.21 23.58
C LYS A 154 -13.35 15.85 23.72
N HIS A 155 -14.39 15.06 24.02
CA HIS A 155 -15.74 15.60 24.17
C HIS A 155 -15.88 16.41 25.48
N PRO A 156 -16.41 17.65 25.46
CA PRO A 156 -16.39 18.56 26.61
C PRO A 156 -17.12 18.05 27.86
N LYS A 157 -18.00 17.06 27.72
CA LYS A 157 -18.83 16.51 28.80
C LYS A 157 -18.24 15.27 29.48
N VAL A 158 -17.06 14.81 29.08
CA VAL A 158 -16.43 13.59 29.62
C VAL A 158 -15.60 13.95 30.83
N ASP A 159 -15.89 13.29 31.96
CA ASP A 159 -15.21 13.51 33.24
C ASP A 159 -13.80 12.87 33.26
N ASN A 160 -13.09 13.02 34.38
CA ASN A 160 -11.72 12.52 34.48
C ASN A 160 -11.64 10.99 34.66
N ALA A 161 -12.66 10.35 35.26
CA ALA A 161 -12.71 8.91 35.43
C ALA A 161 -12.95 8.22 34.09
N ASP A 162 -13.89 8.73 33.29
CA ASP A 162 -14.15 8.28 31.92
C ASP A 162 -12.90 8.40 31.04
N ARG A 163 -12.10 9.46 31.20
CA ARG A 163 -10.82 9.65 30.48
C ARG A 163 -9.78 8.61 30.88
N GLN A 164 -9.71 8.26 32.17
CA GLN A 164 -8.81 7.21 32.66
C GLN A 164 -9.22 5.85 32.12
N SER A 165 -10.51 5.52 32.17
CA SER A 165 -11.06 4.29 31.59
C SER A 165 -10.79 4.20 30.09
N CYS A 166 -11.01 5.28 29.33
CA CYS A 166 -10.67 5.36 27.91
C CYS A 166 -9.17 5.13 27.64
N SER A 167 -8.31 5.70 28.47
CA SER A 167 -6.84 5.52 28.36
C SER A 167 -6.43 4.07 28.57
N PHE A 168 -7.09 3.38 29.51
CA PHE A 168 -6.87 1.96 29.74
C PHE A 168 -7.31 1.11 28.54
N VAL A 169 -8.50 1.37 27.99
CA VAL A 169 -9.02 0.65 26.82
C VAL A 169 -8.11 0.86 25.60
N ALA A 170 -7.62 2.09 25.38
CA ALA A 170 -6.67 2.37 24.31
C ALA A 170 -5.36 1.58 24.48
N LYS A 171 -4.83 1.51 25.71
CA LYS A 171 -3.64 0.69 26.04
C LYS A 171 -3.87 -0.78 25.70
N GLN A 172 -5.02 -1.35 26.07
CA GLN A 172 -5.36 -2.74 25.77
C GLN A 172 -5.44 -3.00 24.26
N ILE A 173 -6.10 -2.14 23.50
CA ILE A 173 -6.21 -2.29 22.03
C ILE A 173 -4.82 -2.34 21.38
N ILE A 174 -3.90 -1.48 21.82
CA ILE A 174 -2.52 -1.44 21.34
C ILE A 174 -1.79 -2.72 21.74
N ASP A 175 -1.85 -3.11 23.01
CA ASP A 175 -1.17 -4.28 23.56
C ASP A 175 -1.60 -5.57 22.85
N VAL A 176 -2.91 -5.77 22.69
CA VAL A 176 -3.50 -6.88 21.94
C VAL A 176 -3.02 -6.92 20.50
N SER A 177 -2.97 -5.76 19.85
CA SER A 177 -2.53 -5.68 18.45
C SER A 177 -1.07 -6.12 18.29
N ILE A 178 -0.23 -5.85 19.29
CA ILE A 178 1.20 -6.20 19.28
C ILE A 178 1.39 -7.67 19.66
N LYS A 179 0.81 -8.12 20.79
CA LYS A 179 0.93 -9.50 21.29
C LYS A 179 0.48 -10.53 20.26
N ASN A 180 -0.55 -10.22 19.49
CA ASN A 180 -1.09 -11.12 18.47
C ASN A 180 -0.47 -10.90 17.08
N GLY A 181 0.54 -10.04 16.94
CA GLY A 181 1.25 -9.80 15.68
C GLY A 181 0.43 -9.08 14.61
N PHE A 182 -0.68 -8.42 14.97
CA PHE A 182 -1.42 -7.57 14.04
C PHE A 182 -0.66 -6.29 13.72
N ARG A 183 0.10 -5.78 14.69
CA ARG A 183 0.91 -4.56 14.59
C ARG A 183 2.23 -4.74 15.31
N THR A 184 3.19 -3.92 14.95
CA THR A 184 4.45 -3.75 15.67
C THR A 184 4.44 -2.44 16.46
N LYS A 185 5.39 -2.29 17.40
CA LYS A 185 5.61 -1.01 18.07
C LYS A 185 5.91 0.11 17.06
N ALA A 186 6.72 -0.19 16.04
CA ALA A 186 7.06 0.77 14.98
C ALA A 186 5.83 1.23 14.19
N ASP A 187 4.85 0.35 13.95
CA ASP A 187 3.59 0.73 13.29
C ASP A 187 2.81 1.76 14.12
N TRP A 188 2.78 1.58 15.44
CA TRP A 188 2.13 2.51 16.37
C TRP A 188 2.88 3.82 16.49
N ASP A 189 4.21 3.77 16.63
CA ASP A 189 5.05 4.97 16.70
C ASP A 189 4.88 5.82 15.43
N ARG A 190 4.83 5.19 14.26
CA ARG A 190 4.53 5.85 12.98
C ARG A 190 3.13 6.46 12.97
N TYR A 191 2.12 5.72 13.43
CA TYR A 191 0.75 6.20 13.48
C TYR A 191 0.58 7.43 14.38
N PHE A 192 1.14 7.41 15.59
CA PHE A 192 1.06 8.54 16.52
C PHE A 192 1.85 9.74 16.02
N SER A 193 3.04 9.52 15.48
CA SER A 193 3.87 10.59 14.91
C SER A 193 3.15 11.27 13.73
N MET A 194 2.51 10.49 12.86
CA MET A 194 1.73 11.02 11.75
C MET A 194 0.56 11.87 12.24
N ASN A 195 -0.22 11.39 13.22
CA ASN A 195 -1.36 12.12 13.75
C ASN A 195 -0.97 13.38 14.51
N ASP A 196 0.13 13.34 15.25
CA ASP A 196 0.69 14.53 15.89
C ASP A 196 1.06 15.57 14.83
N ALA A 197 1.65 15.12 13.72
CA ALA A 197 2.03 16.01 12.65
C ALA A 197 0.84 16.64 11.91
N ILE A 198 -0.23 15.87 11.72
CA ILE A 198 -1.51 16.39 11.20
C ILE A 198 -2.05 17.46 12.16
N ARG A 199 -2.07 17.19 13.47
CA ARG A 199 -2.59 18.12 14.49
C ARG A 199 -1.79 19.42 14.55
N LYS A 200 -0.46 19.34 14.41
CA LYS A 200 0.45 20.48 14.46
C LYS A 200 0.61 21.20 13.11
N GLY A 201 0.11 20.62 12.02
CA GLY A 201 0.20 21.19 10.67
C GLY A 201 1.56 21.01 9.99
N ASN A 202 2.45 20.16 10.51
CA ASN A 202 3.81 19.93 10.00
C ASN A 202 3.95 18.59 9.26
N ILE A 203 2.92 18.19 8.51
CA ILE A 203 2.88 16.90 7.79
C ILE A 203 4.06 16.71 6.83
N GLY A 204 4.55 17.79 6.21
CA GLY A 204 5.68 17.75 5.27
C GLY A 204 7.00 17.42 5.95
N GLU A 205 7.26 18.00 7.11
CA GLU A 205 8.46 17.74 7.92
C GLU A 205 8.46 16.31 8.47
N TRP A 206 7.33 15.87 9.03
CA TRP A 206 7.16 14.48 9.46
C TRP A 206 7.37 13.49 8.31
N ALA A 207 6.80 13.76 7.12
CA ALA A 207 6.93 12.86 5.98
C ALA A 207 8.39 12.75 5.51
N LEU A 208 9.12 13.86 5.47
CA LEU A 208 10.55 13.88 5.11
C LEU A 208 11.40 13.11 6.15
N GLN A 209 11.13 13.32 7.44
CA GLN A 209 11.83 12.64 8.52
C GLN A 209 11.56 11.12 8.51
N SER A 210 10.29 10.72 8.33
CA SER A 210 9.91 9.30 8.26
C SER A 210 10.59 8.57 7.10
N VAL A 211 10.72 9.20 5.92
CA VAL A 211 11.42 8.61 4.78
C VAL A 211 12.92 8.50 5.06
N THR A 212 13.50 9.51 5.72
CA THR A 212 14.92 9.54 6.09
C THR A 212 15.27 8.46 7.12
N ASP A 213 14.41 8.24 8.11
CA ASP A 213 14.62 7.23 9.15
C ASP A 213 14.45 5.80 8.60
N GLU A 214 13.51 5.59 7.67
CA GLU A 214 13.38 4.34 6.91
C GLU A 214 14.65 4.04 6.07
N MET A 215 15.31 5.07 5.53
CA MET A 215 16.59 4.92 4.81
C MET A 215 17.77 4.58 5.73
N LYS A 216 17.78 5.10 6.97
CA LYS A 216 18.86 4.85 7.95
C LYS A 216 18.76 3.45 8.57
N ALA A 217 17.57 3.02 8.98
CA ALA A 217 17.36 1.71 9.59
C ALA A 217 17.74 0.53 8.68
N GLY A 218 17.75 0.73 7.35
CA GLY A 218 18.21 -0.27 6.39
C GLY A 218 19.74 -0.40 6.27
N ASN A 219 20.52 0.54 6.84
CA ASN A 219 21.98 0.60 6.70
C ASN A 219 22.72 0.04 7.93
N ASP A 220 22.04 -0.07 9.08
CA ASP A 220 22.63 -0.45 10.37
C ASP A 220 22.62 -1.96 10.67
N ASN A 221 22.04 -2.79 9.78
CA ASN A 221 21.97 -4.25 9.97
C ASN A 221 23.19 -5.02 9.40
N ASN A 222 24.22 -4.34 8.88
CA ASN A 222 25.44 -4.99 8.37
C ASN A 222 26.61 -4.80 9.34
N ALA A 223 26.51 -5.42 10.51
CA ALA A 223 27.65 -5.62 11.39
C ALA A 223 27.66 -7.06 11.92
N CYS A 224 28.15 -8.02 11.12
CA CYS A 224 28.95 -9.13 11.64
C CYS A 224 29.68 -9.90 10.53
N THR A 225 31.02 -9.83 10.63
CA THR A 225 32.04 -10.81 10.19
C THR A 225 32.14 -11.20 8.71
N THR A 226 33.14 -10.57 8.09
CA THR A 226 34.07 -11.16 7.11
C THR A 226 34.35 -12.65 7.32
N ASN A 227 34.12 -13.45 6.28
CA ASN A 227 35.18 -14.29 5.70
C ASN A 227 34.88 -14.54 4.22
N LEU A 228 35.92 -14.26 3.43
CA LEU A 228 36.04 -14.48 2.01
C LEU A 228 36.20 -15.99 1.79
N GLU A 229 35.40 -16.60 0.92
CA GLU A 229 35.85 -17.69 0.06
C GLU A 229 34.87 -17.88 -1.11
N GLU A 230 35.41 -17.71 -2.31
CA GLU A 230 34.75 -17.91 -3.58
C GLU A 230 34.61 -19.41 -3.87
N THR A 231 33.42 -19.87 -4.24
CA THR A 231 33.28 -20.97 -5.21
C THR A 231 31.91 -20.91 -5.90
N ASN A 232 31.95 -20.85 -7.24
CA ASN A 232 30.89 -21.28 -8.17
C ASN A 232 30.34 -22.67 -7.74
N ILE A 233 29.11 -23.12 -7.99
CA ILE A 233 28.41 -23.27 -9.28
C ILE A 233 26.89 -23.55 -9.05
N ASP A 234 26.07 -23.00 -9.94
CA ASP A 234 24.84 -23.48 -10.62
C ASP A 234 23.49 -23.89 -9.97
N THR A 235 22.46 -23.32 -10.63
CA THR A 235 21.09 -23.81 -10.92
C THR A 235 19.99 -23.97 -9.85
N THR A 236 19.03 -23.04 -10.00
CA THR A 236 17.55 -23.19 -9.99
C THR A 236 16.73 -23.24 -8.70
N THR A 237 15.78 -22.29 -8.67
CA THR A 237 14.47 -22.30 -8.00
C THR A 237 14.42 -21.98 -6.51
N ALA A 238 14.06 -20.74 -6.17
CA ALA A 238 13.08 -20.45 -5.12
C ALA A 238 12.69 -18.96 -5.14
N GLN A 239 11.40 -18.73 -4.95
CA GLN A 239 10.76 -17.43 -4.68
C GLN A 239 11.56 -16.59 -3.67
N ARG A 240 11.67 -15.26 -3.90
CA ARG A 240 11.46 -14.22 -2.87
C ARG A 240 11.71 -12.79 -3.37
N THR A 241 10.73 -11.94 -3.03
CA THR A 241 10.83 -10.53 -2.59
C THR A 241 11.81 -9.61 -3.31
N ALA A 242 11.32 -8.90 -4.32
CA ALA A 242 12.05 -7.80 -4.96
C ALA A 242 12.22 -6.62 -3.98
N GLY A 243 13.32 -6.62 -3.22
CA GLY A 243 13.87 -5.39 -2.65
C GLY A 243 14.16 -4.42 -3.79
N LYS A 244 13.60 -3.21 -3.72
CA LYS A 244 13.91 -2.16 -4.70
C LYS A 244 15.40 -1.87 -4.61
N LYS A 245 16.13 -2.15 -5.70
CA LYS A 245 17.51 -1.72 -5.91
C LYS A 245 17.61 -0.23 -5.54
N LYS A 246 18.63 0.12 -4.75
CA LYS A 246 18.97 1.51 -4.39
C LYS A 246 18.95 2.33 -5.68
N ILE A 247 18.06 3.32 -5.75
CA ILE A 247 17.97 4.23 -6.90
C ILE A 247 19.31 4.92 -7.02
N GLN A 248 20.05 4.61 -8.07
CA GLN A 248 21.33 5.25 -8.35
C GLN A 248 21.02 6.62 -8.97
N GLU A 249 21.73 7.66 -8.58
CA GLU A 249 21.58 9.00 -9.17
C GLU A 249 22.81 9.23 -10.05
N ARG A 250 22.68 8.99 -11.35
CA ARG A 250 23.76 9.09 -12.34
C ARG A 250 23.24 9.63 -13.67
N PRO A 251 24.08 10.25 -14.53
CA PRO A 251 23.69 10.74 -15.85
C PRO A 251 23.06 9.66 -16.72
N LEU A 252 22.19 10.06 -17.65
CA LEU A 252 21.45 9.14 -18.52
C LEU A 252 22.39 8.23 -19.34
N ALA A 253 23.56 8.74 -19.75
CA ALA A 253 24.56 7.99 -20.51
C ALA A 253 25.05 6.73 -19.76
N GLU A 254 25.16 6.78 -18.43
CA GLU A 254 25.64 5.65 -17.62
C GLU A 254 24.62 4.50 -17.53
N TYR A 255 23.36 4.76 -17.89
CA TYR A 255 22.34 3.71 -18.00
C TYR A 255 22.27 3.09 -19.38
N LEU A 256 22.92 3.68 -20.40
CA LEU A 256 22.83 3.16 -21.76
C LEU A 256 23.74 1.95 -21.95
N ASP A 257 23.17 0.92 -22.57
CA ASP A 257 23.83 -0.33 -22.96
C ASP A 257 23.92 -0.41 -24.49
N CYS A 258 24.65 0.53 -25.08
CA CYS A 258 24.99 0.58 -26.49
C CYS A 258 26.40 1.16 -26.66
N GLU A 259 27.03 0.93 -27.81
CA GLU A 259 28.38 1.46 -28.09
C GLU A 259 28.31 2.97 -28.42
N ASN A 260 27.36 3.38 -29.25
CA ASN A 260 27.11 4.77 -29.63
C ASN A 260 26.33 5.59 -28.58
N LYS A 261 26.73 5.52 -27.29
CA LYS A 261 26.04 6.22 -26.18
C LYS A 261 25.91 7.72 -26.43
N GLU A 262 26.97 8.37 -26.88
CA GLU A 262 26.98 9.82 -27.10
C GLU A 262 26.03 10.26 -28.23
N ALA A 263 25.95 9.49 -29.32
CA ALA A 263 25.03 9.79 -30.41
C ALA A 263 23.57 9.60 -29.99
N VAL A 264 23.27 8.57 -29.19
CA VAL A 264 21.95 8.35 -28.60
C VAL A 264 21.59 9.49 -27.63
N ILE A 265 22.52 9.90 -26.77
CA ILE A 265 22.33 11.02 -25.84
C ILE A 265 22.10 12.32 -26.60
N GLN A 266 22.85 12.59 -27.68
CA GLN A 266 22.64 13.77 -28.51
C GLN A 266 21.29 13.75 -29.23
N CYS A 267 20.84 12.57 -29.71
CA CYS A 267 19.52 12.39 -30.30
C CYS A 267 18.41 12.72 -29.28
N ILE A 268 18.54 12.20 -28.05
CA ILE A 268 17.61 12.49 -26.95
C ILE A 268 17.65 13.98 -26.62
N ARG A 269 18.83 14.59 -26.54
CA ARG A 269 19.02 16.02 -26.27
C ARG A 269 18.27 16.88 -27.28
N ASN A 270 18.46 16.62 -28.58
CA ASN A 270 17.76 17.33 -29.66
C ASN A 270 16.24 17.15 -29.54
N PHE A 271 15.79 15.92 -29.27
CA PHE A 271 14.37 15.62 -29.10
C PHE A 271 13.73 16.39 -27.95
N VAL A 272 14.34 16.39 -26.76
CA VAL A 272 13.80 17.09 -25.57
C VAL A 272 13.95 18.62 -25.68
N THR A 273 14.90 19.09 -26.49
CA THR A 273 15.07 20.53 -26.79
C THR A 273 13.91 21.06 -27.61
N VAL A 274 13.53 20.34 -28.67
CA VAL A 274 12.40 20.71 -29.54
C VAL A 274 11.06 20.52 -28.81
N ASN A 275 10.94 19.45 -28.03
CA ASN A 275 9.72 19.10 -27.34
C ASN A 275 9.73 19.59 -25.89
N THR A 276 9.21 20.80 -25.65
CA THR A 276 9.25 21.45 -24.32
C THR A 276 8.18 20.96 -23.33
N ASN A 277 7.28 20.07 -23.75
CA ASN A 277 6.24 19.49 -22.89
C ASN A 277 6.81 18.33 -22.05
N ALA A 278 6.51 18.28 -20.75
CA ALA A 278 6.93 17.19 -19.85
C ALA A 278 6.47 15.81 -20.34
N VAL A 279 5.29 15.71 -20.96
CA VAL A 279 4.77 14.47 -21.57
C VAL A 279 5.67 13.99 -22.69
N HIS A 280 6.09 14.90 -23.57
CA HIS A 280 6.97 14.56 -24.69
C HIS A 280 8.38 14.25 -24.17
N GLN A 281 8.91 15.02 -23.22
CA GLN A 281 10.21 14.77 -22.58
C GLN A 281 10.25 13.44 -21.79
N ALA A 282 9.10 12.83 -21.51
CA ALA A 282 9.01 11.50 -20.91
C ALA A 282 8.97 10.36 -21.93
N LEU A 283 8.73 10.62 -23.23
CA LEU A 283 8.71 9.58 -24.27
C LEU A 283 10.03 8.80 -24.40
N PRO A 284 11.23 9.43 -24.33
CA PRO A 284 12.49 8.69 -24.45
C PRO A 284 12.64 7.55 -23.44
N PHE A 285 12.04 7.66 -22.24
CA PHE A 285 12.01 6.57 -21.25
C PHE A 285 11.42 5.27 -21.82
N TYR A 286 10.33 5.38 -22.56
CA TYR A 286 9.65 4.23 -23.13
C TYR A 286 10.35 3.74 -24.40
N VAL A 287 10.87 4.65 -25.22
CA VAL A 287 11.65 4.31 -26.42
C VAL A 287 12.91 3.52 -26.05
N LEU A 288 13.69 4.01 -25.08
CA LEU A 288 14.90 3.35 -24.61
C LEU A 288 14.61 1.94 -24.06
N LYS A 289 13.46 1.75 -23.42
CA LYS A 289 13.02 0.43 -22.94
C LYS A 289 12.54 -0.49 -24.06
N GLU A 290 11.82 0.03 -25.05
CA GLU A 290 11.39 -0.75 -26.20
C GLU A 290 12.59 -1.26 -27.00
N LEU A 291 13.60 -0.40 -27.18
CA LEU A 291 14.83 -0.75 -27.88
C LEU A 291 15.83 -1.53 -27.02
N ARG A 292 15.50 -1.79 -25.74
CA ARG A 292 16.33 -2.52 -24.76
C ARG A 292 17.73 -1.92 -24.57
N LEU A 293 17.85 -0.59 -24.67
CA LEU A 293 19.14 0.12 -24.62
C LEU A 293 19.58 0.50 -23.21
N VAL A 294 19.01 -0.13 -22.18
CA VAL A 294 19.12 0.36 -20.81
C VAL A 294 19.56 -0.75 -19.87
N ALA A 295 20.73 -0.57 -19.26
CA ALA A 295 21.24 -1.37 -18.17
C ALA A 295 20.92 -0.71 -16.82
N GLY A 296 19.85 -1.18 -16.17
CA GLY A 296 19.58 -0.85 -14.76
C GLY A 296 18.74 0.40 -14.48
N MET A 297 18.31 1.19 -15.50
CA MET A 297 17.26 2.21 -15.30
C MET A 297 15.87 1.58 -15.44
N HIS A 298 15.23 1.36 -14.29
CA HIS A 298 13.93 0.68 -14.21
C HIS A 298 12.79 1.63 -13.81
N THR A 299 13.10 2.70 -13.11
CA THR A 299 12.12 3.61 -12.50
C THR A 299 12.02 4.95 -13.25
N ALA A 300 10.87 5.60 -13.11
CA ALA A 300 10.69 6.96 -13.61
C ALA A 300 11.63 7.97 -12.94
N LYS A 301 12.02 7.71 -11.67
CA LYS A 301 12.97 8.56 -10.93
C LYS A 301 14.39 8.47 -11.50
N GLU A 302 14.88 7.27 -11.81
CA GLU A 302 16.21 7.10 -12.44
C GLU A 302 16.30 7.83 -13.77
N TYR A 303 15.25 7.76 -14.58
CA TYR A 303 15.18 8.48 -15.85
C TYR A 303 15.15 10.01 -15.67
N SER A 304 14.26 10.53 -14.83
CA SER A 304 14.12 11.97 -14.64
C SER A 304 15.37 12.59 -14.00
N THR A 305 15.96 11.91 -13.01
CA THR A 305 17.24 12.30 -12.42
C THR A 305 18.37 12.19 -13.43
N GLY A 306 18.45 11.10 -14.20
CA GLY A 306 19.49 10.94 -15.22
C GLY A 306 19.43 11.98 -16.32
N LEU A 307 18.23 12.38 -16.75
CA LEU A 307 18.04 13.44 -17.74
C LEU A 307 18.45 14.82 -17.20
N ALA A 308 18.13 15.12 -15.93
CA ALA A 308 18.53 16.36 -15.27
C ALA A 308 20.05 16.44 -15.05
N LEU A 309 20.70 15.32 -14.70
CA LEU A 309 22.15 15.24 -14.58
C LEU A 309 22.87 15.30 -15.93
N GLN A 310 22.27 14.76 -16.99
CA GLN A 310 22.87 14.74 -18.33
C GLN A 310 22.84 16.11 -19.02
N PHE A 311 21.79 16.90 -18.80
CA PHE A 311 21.56 18.17 -19.50
C PHE A 311 21.34 19.35 -18.52
N PRO A 312 22.32 19.66 -17.65
CA PRO A 312 22.18 20.75 -16.68
C PRO A 312 22.04 22.13 -17.33
N ASP A 313 22.47 22.26 -18.58
CA ASP A 313 22.50 23.50 -19.35
C ASP A 313 21.24 23.71 -20.22
N LEU A 314 20.32 22.73 -20.28
CA LEU A 314 19.15 22.81 -21.14
C LEU A 314 17.96 23.50 -20.45
N LEU A 315 17.77 24.79 -20.74
CA LEU A 315 16.69 25.61 -20.14
C LEU A 315 15.27 25.18 -20.49
N THR A 316 15.08 24.45 -21.60
CA THR A 316 13.77 23.93 -22.01
C THR A 316 13.36 22.65 -21.27
N LEU A 317 14.29 22.06 -20.51
CA LEU A 317 14.03 20.85 -19.73
C LEU A 317 13.10 21.17 -18.56
N LYS A 318 12.02 20.39 -18.44
CA LYS A 318 11.11 20.51 -17.29
C LYS A 318 11.75 19.92 -16.04
N SER A 319 11.26 20.34 -14.87
CA SER A 319 11.76 19.84 -13.59
C SER A 319 11.72 18.31 -13.51
N GLU A 320 12.67 17.71 -12.80
CA GLU A 320 12.74 16.26 -12.53
C GLU A 320 11.37 15.70 -12.13
N SER A 321 10.68 16.35 -11.19
CA SER A 321 9.37 15.91 -10.72
C SER A 321 8.29 15.96 -11.82
N ALA A 322 8.31 16.97 -12.70
CA ALA A 322 7.36 17.07 -13.81
C ALA A 322 7.56 15.95 -14.83
N ILE A 323 8.81 15.65 -15.18
CA ILE A 323 9.16 14.56 -16.10
C ILE A 323 8.81 13.20 -15.46
N ARG A 324 9.12 13.01 -14.17
CA ARG A 324 8.78 11.79 -13.42
C ARG A 324 7.27 11.52 -13.38
N GLN A 325 6.47 12.56 -13.13
CA GLN A 325 5.01 12.45 -13.15
C GLN A 325 4.49 12.17 -14.55
N ALA A 326 5.07 12.80 -15.58
CA ALA A 326 4.71 12.60 -16.98
C ALA A 326 4.97 11.17 -17.46
N VAL A 327 6.06 10.52 -17.02
CA VAL A 327 6.30 9.09 -17.26
C VAL A 327 5.11 8.26 -16.75
N GLY A 328 4.64 8.49 -15.54
CA GLY A 328 3.45 7.78 -15.02
C GLY A 328 2.17 8.12 -15.79
N SER A 329 2.00 9.38 -16.17
CA SER A 329 0.83 9.86 -16.91
C SER A 329 0.69 9.22 -18.29
N LEU A 330 1.79 8.92 -18.98
CA LEU A 330 1.79 8.28 -20.30
C LEU A 330 1.12 6.90 -20.29
N LYS A 331 1.17 6.18 -19.17
CA LYS A 331 0.49 4.88 -18.97
C LYS A 331 -0.89 4.98 -18.32
N THR A 332 -1.45 6.17 -18.19
CA THR A 332 -2.80 6.37 -17.66
C THR A 332 -3.80 6.48 -18.79
N THR A 333 -4.97 5.86 -18.63
CA THR A 333 -6.10 5.97 -19.56
C THR A 333 -6.69 7.39 -19.51
N ARG A 334 -6.81 8.04 -20.66
CA ARG A 334 -7.42 9.36 -20.84
C ARG A 334 -8.26 9.38 -22.12
N HIS A 335 -9.14 10.36 -22.24
CA HIS A 335 -9.79 10.66 -23.52
C HIS A 335 -8.74 11.34 -24.41
N VAL A 336 -8.36 10.66 -25.49
CA VAL A 336 -7.33 11.09 -26.43
C VAL A 336 -7.80 10.82 -27.86
N ILE A 337 -7.25 11.59 -28.79
CA ILE A 337 -7.41 11.31 -30.21
C ILE A 337 -6.51 10.14 -30.55
N LYS A 338 -7.12 9.02 -30.94
CA LYS A 338 -6.43 7.82 -31.42
C LYS A 338 -7.14 7.36 -32.69
N ASP A 339 -6.37 7.19 -33.76
CA ASP A 339 -6.83 6.84 -35.10
C ASP A 339 -7.85 7.87 -35.63
N GLY A 340 -7.62 9.16 -35.34
CA GLY A 340 -8.47 10.27 -35.75
C GLY A 340 -9.81 10.38 -35.02
N LYS A 341 -10.04 9.55 -33.99
CA LYS A 341 -11.27 9.53 -33.18
C LYS A 341 -10.98 9.81 -31.72
N ASP A 342 -11.85 10.57 -31.07
CA ASP A 342 -11.81 10.77 -29.62
C ASP A 342 -12.30 9.50 -28.92
N GLN A 343 -11.41 8.86 -28.16
CA GLN A 343 -11.70 7.63 -27.44
C GLN A 343 -10.84 7.49 -26.18
N SER A 344 -11.30 6.63 -25.27
CA SER A 344 -10.57 6.32 -24.05
C SER A 344 -9.41 5.36 -24.36
N ALA A 345 -8.18 5.85 -24.31
CA ALA A 345 -6.96 5.07 -24.56
C ALA A 345 -5.81 5.51 -23.63
N LEU A 346 -4.70 4.77 -23.63
CA LEU A 346 -3.50 5.21 -22.92
C LEU A 346 -2.96 6.50 -23.55
N LEU A 347 -2.49 7.44 -22.73
CA LEU A 347 -1.99 8.71 -23.24
C LEU A 347 -0.83 8.53 -24.23
N ILE A 348 0.02 7.52 -24.04
CA ILE A 348 1.11 7.18 -24.98
C ILE A 348 0.60 6.69 -26.35
N GLU A 349 -0.65 6.22 -26.44
CA GLU A 349 -1.28 5.75 -27.68
C GLU A 349 -2.03 6.85 -28.44
N SER A 350 -2.01 8.10 -27.96
CA SER A 350 -2.57 9.21 -28.72
C SER A 350 -1.81 9.39 -30.03
N ASP A 351 -2.49 9.85 -31.08
CA ASP A 351 -1.90 10.02 -32.41
C ASP A 351 -0.63 10.88 -32.35
N GLU A 352 -0.68 12.01 -31.65
CA GLU A 352 0.46 12.92 -31.43
C GLU A 352 1.65 12.22 -30.74
N ASN A 353 1.41 11.53 -29.62
CA ASN A 353 2.49 10.88 -28.87
C ASN A 353 3.05 9.68 -29.65
N ARG A 354 2.20 8.98 -30.40
CA ARG A 354 2.60 7.82 -31.23
C ARG A 354 3.50 8.26 -32.39
N GLU A 355 3.20 9.37 -33.05
CA GLU A 355 4.06 9.93 -34.11
C GLU A 355 5.43 10.34 -33.57
N LEU A 356 5.46 11.08 -32.47
CA LEU A 356 6.71 11.47 -31.81
C LEU A 356 7.52 10.26 -31.33
N PHE A 357 6.84 9.27 -30.78
CA PHE A 357 7.42 8.02 -30.32
C PHE A 357 8.08 7.25 -31.48
N GLN A 358 7.36 7.04 -32.58
CA GLN A 358 7.89 6.31 -33.75
C GLN A 358 9.05 7.06 -34.42
N THR A 359 8.97 8.39 -34.48
CA THR A 359 10.05 9.24 -35.01
C THR A 359 11.33 9.07 -34.19
N LEU A 360 11.22 9.08 -32.86
CA LEU A 360 12.36 8.89 -31.96
C LEU A 360 12.90 7.46 -32.03
N VAL A 361 12.03 6.45 -32.07
CA VAL A 361 12.41 5.04 -32.28
C VAL A 361 13.22 4.87 -33.56
N GLY A 362 12.76 5.42 -34.68
CA GLY A 362 13.45 5.36 -35.97
C GLY A 362 14.82 6.05 -35.92
N SER A 363 14.88 7.24 -35.33
CA SER A 363 16.12 8.01 -35.19
C SER A 363 17.17 7.25 -34.37
N ILE A 364 16.77 6.65 -33.24
CA ILE A 364 17.68 5.88 -32.39
C ILE A 364 18.06 4.54 -33.04
N ARG A 365 17.13 3.85 -33.72
CA ARG A 365 17.45 2.62 -34.48
C ARG A 365 18.48 2.88 -35.58
N ASN A 366 18.41 4.01 -36.28
CA ASN A 366 19.40 4.35 -37.30
C ASN A 366 20.80 4.51 -36.69
N ILE A 367 20.91 5.15 -35.53
CA ILE A 367 22.19 5.35 -34.81
C ILE A 367 22.81 4.01 -34.36
N ILE A 368 21.99 3.02 -34.03
CA ILE A 368 22.45 1.70 -33.58
C ILE A 368 22.66 0.75 -34.76
N GLY A 369 21.89 0.93 -35.84
CA GLY A 369 21.98 0.13 -37.06
C GLY A 369 23.27 0.38 -37.83
N THR A 370 23.82 1.60 -37.75
CA THR A 370 25.12 1.94 -38.35
C THR A 370 26.31 1.19 -37.75
N ASP A 371 26.17 0.59 -36.56
CA ASP A 371 27.23 -0.25 -35.96
C ASP A 371 27.36 -1.62 -36.64
N LYS A 372 26.27 -2.13 -37.25
CA LYS A 372 26.31 -3.45 -37.91
C LYS A 372 26.92 -3.43 -39.31
N GLU A 373 27.10 -2.26 -39.92
CA GLU A 373 27.77 -2.12 -41.23
C GLU A 373 29.27 -1.87 -41.09
N THR A 374 29.76 -1.40 -39.95
CA THR A 374 31.20 -1.17 -39.71
C THR A 374 31.98 -2.43 -39.32
N ASP A 375 31.32 -3.48 -38.84
CA ASP A 375 31.95 -4.79 -38.51
C ASP A 375 32.04 -5.75 -39.72
N MET A 376 31.67 -5.32 -40.92
CA MET A 376 31.76 -6.13 -42.15
C MET A 376 32.87 -5.68 -43.12
N VAL A 377 33.74 -4.77 -42.71
CA VAL A 377 34.93 -4.38 -43.50
C VAL A 377 36.16 -4.39 -42.59
N GLU A 378 36.62 -5.59 -42.22
CA GLU A 378 38.03 -5.90 -42.01
C GLU A 378 38.33 -7.37 -42.37
#